data_AF-A0AAE5V5Y9-F1
#
_entry.id   AF-A0AAE5V5Y9-F1
#
_cell.length_a   1.000
_cell.length_b   1.000
_cell.length_c   1.000
_cell.angle_alpha   90.00
_cell.angle_beta   90.00
_cell.angle_gamma   90.00
#
_symmetry.space_group_name_H-M   'P 1'
#
loop_
_entity.id
_entity.type
_entity.pdbx_description
1 polymer ?
#
loop_
_entity_poly.entity_id
_entity_poly.type
_entity_poly.pdbx_seq_one_letter_code
_entity_poly.pdbx_strand_id
1 'polypeptide(L)'
;VDNIKYLDSDKSKLDSNINYNFKSVKPINLLDIKDAKLDKRYVRGQIVIPSINLDLPILQGVSNNNLWFGASTMKPNQKLGEGNYALAGHTTDNSSLLFTPLHHIKYGDSIYLTDSVNIYIYKTDSIKIVSPNRGEVIRDDDNNKLLTLVTCSDVKGTNRLIIQAKFIKKEKLSQGNIGIFKL
;
A
#
# COMPACT_ATOMS: atom_id res chain seq x y z
N VAL A 1 8.30 4.55 -21.74
CA VAL A 1 8.34 4.40 -20.26
C VAL A 1 6.94 4.64 -19.66
N ASP A 2 5.95 4.83 -20.53
CA ASP A 2 4.54 5.19 -20.24
C ASP A 2 3.67 4.00 -19.79
N ASN A 3 4.30 2.97 -19.22
CA ASN A 3 3.71 1.63 -19.07
C ASN A 3 3.30 1.29 -17.64
N ILE A 4 3.31 2.26 -16.72
CA ILE A 4 2.76 2.06 -15.37
C ILE A 4 1.43 2.79 -15.27
N LYS A 5 0.37 2.00 -15.07
CA LYS A 5 -1.06 2.35 -15.11
C LYS A 5 -1.45 3.62 -14.35
N TYR A 6 -0.65 4.03 -13.35
CA TYR A 6 -1.00 5.10 -12.41
C TYR A 6 0.02 6.26 -12.33
N LEU A 7 1.16 6.20 -13.03
CA LEU A 7 2.32 7.05 -12.69
C LEU A 7 2.61 8.25 -13.60
N ASP A 8 1.74 8.52 -14.58
CA ASP A 8 1.87 9.67 -15.49
C ASP A 8 1.35 10.98 -14.87
N SER A 9 1.78 11.28 -13.63
CA SER A 9 1.22 12.36 -12.81
C SER A 9 2.25 13.39 -12.34
N ASP A 10 1.87 14.65 -12.43
CA ASP A 10 2.63 15.79 -11.90
C ASP A 10 2.72 15.67 -10.37
N LYS A 11 3.95 15.46 -9.87
CA LYS A 11 4.26 15.29 -8.44
C LYS A 11 4.39 16.63 -7.69
N SER A 12 3.99 17.76 -8.29
CA SER A 12 4.22 19.08 -7.72
C SER A 12 3.24 19.46 -6.59
N LYS A 13 3.85 20.03 -5.53
CA LYS A 13 3.35 20.58 -4.27
C LYS A 13 2.74 19.58 -3.26
N LEU A 14 3.44 19.44 -2.12
CA LEU A 14 2.87 18.90 -0.88
C LEU A 14 1.61 19.69 -0.55
N ASP A 15 0.45 19.04 -0.58
CA ASP A 15 -0.75 19.55 0.05
C ASP A 15 -0.50 19.60 1.56
N SER A 16 -0.70 20.76 2.19
CA SER A 16 -0.55 20.92 3.64
C SER A 16 -1.61 20.14 4.43
N ASN A 17 -2.61 19.58 3.76
CA ASN A 17 -3.70 18.80 4.36
C ASN A 17 -3.50 17.27 4.30
N ILE A 18 -2.27 16.79 4.05
CA ILE A 18 -2.00 15.35 4.07
C ILE A 18 -2.19 14.81 5.48
N ASN A 19 -3.20 13.95 5.65
CA ASN A 19 -3.50 13.28 6.90
C ASN A 19 -2.74 11.94 6.99
N TYR A 20 -2.24 11.62 8.20
CA TYR A 20 -1.60 10.35 8.55
C TYR A 20 -2.30 9.66 9.74
N ASN A 21 -3.40 10.23 10.22
CA ASN A 21 -4.19 9.69 11.32
C ASN A 21 -5.18 8.63 10.83
N PHE A 22 -4.74 7.37 10.87
CA PHE A 22 -5.57 6.23 10.47
C PHE A 22 -6.83 6.05 11.33
N LYS A 23 -6.89 6.58 12.56
CA LYS A 23 -8.08 6.46 13.43
C LYS A 23 -9.28 7.27 12.92
N SER A 24 -9.03 8.27 12.06
CA SER A 24 -10.09 9.10 11.47
C SER A 24 -10.71 8.51 10.20
N VAL A 25 -10.20 7.36 9.73
CA VAL A 25 -10.67 6.71 8.51
C VAL A 25 -11.99 5.98 8.77
N LYS A 26 -12.95 6.15 7.86
CA LYS A 26 -14.28 5.50 7.92
C LYS A 26 -14.29 4.17 7.17
N PRO A 27 -15.20 3.23 7.52
CA PRO A 27 -15.44 2.03 6.71
C PRO A 27 -15.91 2.36 5.29
N ILE A 28 -15.77 1.40 4.37
CA ILE A 28 -16.26 1.53 2.99
C ILE A 28 -17.76 1.69 2.91
N ASN A 29 -18.20 2.78 2.25
CA ASN A 29 -19.59 3.03 1.92
C ASN A 29 -19.70 3.33 0.43
N LEU A 30 -20.47 2.52 -0.28
CA LEU A 30 -20.66 2.62 -1.73
C LEU A 30 -21.23 3.99 -2.16
N LEU A 31 -22.03 4.64 -1.29
CA LEU A 31 -22.57 5.97 -1.56
C LEU A 31 -21.48 7.04 -1.60
N ASP A 32 -20.41 6.89 -0.81
CA ASP A 32 -19.31 7.84 -0.74
C ASP A 32 -18.34 7.70 -1.93
N ILE A 33 -18.40 6.58 -2.66
CA ILE A 33 -17.53 6.29 -3.82
C ILE A 33 -18.10 6.90 -5.11
N LYS A 34 -19.43 7.11 -5.19
CA LYS A 34 -20.11 7.49 -6.44
C LYS A 34 -19.52 8.74 -7.10
N ASP A 35 -19.11 9.71 -6.31
CA ASP A 35 -18.52 10.97 -6.77
C ASP A 35 -17.00 11.05 -6.53
N ALA A 36 -16.42 10.01 -5.92
CA ALA A 36 -15.00 9.95 -5.63
C ALA A 36 -14.19 9.79 -6.92
N LYS A 37 -13.03 10.46 -7.00
CA LYS A 37 -12.09 10.33 -8.11
C LYS A 37 -10.68 10.12 -7.58
N LEU A 38 -9.93 9.28 -8.29
CA LEU A 38 -8.49 9.15 -8.06
C LEU A 38 -7.82 10.49 -8.35
N ASP A 39 -7.31 11.14 -7.30
CA ASP A 39 -6.49 12.32 -7.43
C ASP A 39 -5.04 11.90 -7.70
N LYS A 40 -4.66 11.96 -8.98
CA LYS A 40 -3.35 11.54 -9.47
C LYS A 40 -2.20 12.29 -8.79
N ARG A 41 -2.42 13.50 -8.25
CA ARG A 41 -1.38 14.28 -7.55
C ARG A 41 -0.85 13.58 -6.30
N TYR A 42 -1.62 12.65 -5.73
CA TYR A 42 -1.20 11.85 -4.57
C TYR A 42 -0.49 10.55 -4.95
N VAL A 43 -0.48 10.15 -6.22
CA VAL A 43 0.14 8.88 -6.61
C VAL A 43 1.65 8.96 -6.51
N ARG A 44 2.26 7.99 -5.83
CA ARG A 44 3.71 7.89 -5.60
C ARG A 44 4.31 6.61 -6.15
N GLY A 45 3.48 5.60 -6.41
CA GLY A 45 3.95 4.31 -6.86
C GLY A 45 2.83 3.34 -7.19
N GLN A 46 3.19 2.07 -7.27
CA GLN A 46 2.27 0.94 -7.41
C GLN A 46 2.76 -0.23 -6.56
N ILE A 47 1.83 -0.99 -6.02
CA ILE A 47 2.07 -2.25 -5.31
C ILE A 47 1.46 -3.40 -6.11
N VAL A 48 2.23 -4.47 -6.30
CA VAL A 48 1.79 -5.71 -6.93
C VAL A 48 2.17 -6.92 -6.09
N ILE A 49 1.23 -7.83 -5.89
CA ILE A 49 1.42 -9.13 -5.24
C ILE A 49 0.76 -10.21 -6.12
N PRO A 50 1.52 -10.82 -7.03
CA PRO A 50 0.95 -11.71 -8.05
C PRO A 50 0.25 -12.95 -7.48
N SER A 51 0.75 -13.51 -6.38
CA SER A 51 0.20 -14.72 -5.75
C SER A 51 -1.26 -14.57 -5.29
N ILE A 52 -1.72 -13.34 -5.10
CA ILE A 52 -3.07 -12.99 -4.63
C ILE A 52 -3.78 -12.04 -5.59
N ASN A 53 -3.25 -11.85 -6.81
CA ASN A 53 -3.81 -10.95 -7.83
C ASN A 53 -4.08 -9.51 -7.32
N LEU A 54 -3.16 -8.96 -6.52
CA LEU A 54 -3.27 -7.59 -6.02
C LEU A 54 -2.45 -6.65 -6.91
N ASP A 55 -3.09 -5.60 -7.41
CA ASP A 55 -2.48 -4.50 -8.17
C ASP A 55 -3.18 -3.19 -7.81
N LEU A 56 -2.47 -2.30 -7.11
CA LEU A 56 -3.02 -1.02 -6.65
C LEU A 56 -2.03 0.13 -6.80
N PRO A 57 -2.51 1.36 -7.06
CA PRO A 57 -1.67 2.55 -6.90
C PRO A 57 -1.30 2.74 -5.42
N ILE A 58 -0.13 3.34 -5.20
CA ILE A 58 0.31 3.84 -3.90
C ILE A 58 0.03 5.35 -3.85
N LEU A 59 -0.76 5.79 -2.87
CA LEU A 59 -1.13 7.18 -2.66
C LEU A 59 -0.49 7.75 -1.39
N GLN A 60 -0.09 9.02 -1.45
CA GLN A 60 0.46 9.74 -0.31
C GLN A 60 -0.65 10.15 0.67
N GLY A 61 -0.49 9.78 1.93
CA GLY A 61 -1.40 10.08 3.04
C GLY A 61 -2.62 9.18 3.14
N VAL A 62 -3.13 9.02 4.36
CA VAL A 62 -4.38 8.31 4.65
C VAL A 62 -5.54 9.29 4.67
N SER A 63 -6.37 9.22 3.65
CA SER A 63 -7.67 9.90 3.58
C SER A 63 -8.72 8.88 3.14
N ASN A 64 -9.99 9.11 3.46
CA ASN A 64 -11.07 8.24 2.98
C ASN A 64 -11.03 8.13 1.44
N ASN A 65 -10.78 9.25 0.74
CA ASN A 65 -10.68 9.24 -0.71
C ASN A 65 -9.50 8.39 -1.20
N ASN A 66 -8.30 8.55 -0.63
CA ASN A 66 -7.13 7.78 -1.09
C ASN A 66 -7.30 6.28 -0.84
N LEU A 67 -7.89 5.90 0.29
CA LEU A 67 -8.14 4.50 0.63
C LEU A 67 -9.24 3.86 -0.24
N TRP A 68 -10.07 4.64 -0.94
CA TRP A 68 -10.98 4.12 -1.98
C TRP A 68 -10.27 3.65 -3.24
N PHE A 69 -9.11 4.21 -3.55
CA PHE A 69 -8.46 3.98 -4.84
C PHE A 69 -7.17 3.16 -4.77
N GLY A 70 -6.60 2.95 -3.58
CA GLY A 70 -5.40 2.11 -3.47
C GLY A 70 -4.78 2.07 -2.08
N ALA A 71 -3.49 1.76 -2.07
CA ALA A 71 -2.68 1.64 -0.86
C ALA A 71 -2.17 3.02 -0.44
N SER A 72 -2.44 3.43 0.80
CA SER A 72 -2.10 4.78 1.29
C SER A 72 -0.92 4.76 2.24
N THR A 73 0.05 5.66 2.06
CA THR A 73 1.22 5.77 2.96
C THR A 73 0.80 6.22 4.36
N MET A 74 1.28 5.52 5.39
CA MET A 74 0.89 5.79 6.79
C MET A 74 1.80 6.79 7.54
N LYS A 75 2.97 7.14 7.01
CA LYS A 75 3.89 8.11 7.62
C LYS A 75 4.34 9.18 6.60
N PRO A 76 4.68 10.40 7.05
CA PRO A 76 5.32 11.40 6.20
C PRO A 76 6.72 10.96 5.78
N ASN A 77 7.18 11.45 4.63
CA ASN A 77 8.56 11.32 4.15
C ASN A 77 9.11 9.89 4.01
N GLN A 78 8.23 8.88 3.94
CA GLN A 78 8.66 7.49 3.71
C GLN A 78 9.31 7.34 2.34
N LYS A 79 10.36 6.53 2.28
CA LYS A 79 11.08 6.20 1.05
C LYS A 79 11.08 4.70 0.82
N LEU A 80 10.84 4.29 -0.41
CA LEU A 80 10.89 2.87 -0.77
C LEU A 80 12.30 2.33 -0.56
N GLY A 81 12.40 1.13 0.02
CA GLY A 81 13.67 0.48 0.34
C GLY A 81 14.45 1.08 1.52
N GLU A 82 13.85 1.98 2.31
CA GLU A 82 14.44 2.57 3.51
C GLU A 82 13.47 2.45 4.71
N GLY A 83 14.00 2.21 5.90
CA GLY A 83 13.21 2.06 7.13
C GLY A 83 12.07 1.05 7.00
N ASN A 84 10.97 1.32 7.69
CA ASN A 84 9.72 0.57 7.61
C ASN A 84 8.71 1.35 6.76
N TYR A 85 8.58 0.96 5.49
CA TYR A 85 7.62 1.54 4.56
C TYR A 85 6.22 0.99 4.85
N ALA A 86 5.33 1.83 5.36
CA ALA A 86 4.00 1.43 5.82
C ALA A 86 2.89 1.90 4.89
N LEU A 87 2.04 0.95 4.47
CA LEU A 87 0.87 1.15 3.62
C LEU A 87 -0.40 0.63 4.32
N ALA A 88 -1.47 1.40 4.22
CA ALA A 88 -2.80 1.00 4.65
C ALA A 88 -3.75 0.83 3.47
N GLY A 89 -4.72 -0.07 3.60
CA GLY A 89 -5.82 -0.25 2.66
C GLY A 89 -7.06 -0.81 3.36
N HIS A 90 -8.20 -0.79 2.68
CA HIS A 90 -9.43 -1.36 3.21
C HIS A 90 -9.56 -2.86 2.93
N THR A 91 -10.16 -3.55 3.90
CA THR A 91 -10.83 -4.85 3.70
C THR A 91 -12.30 -4.57 3.43
N THR A 92 -12.86 -5.24 2.42
CA THR A 92 -14.26 -5.08 1.98
C THR A 92 -14.94 -6.44 1.89
N ASP A 93 -16.26 -6.47 1.67
CA ASP A 93 -16.99 -7.73 1.43
C ASP A 93 -16.64 -8.37 0.08
N ASN A 94 -16.02 -7.63 -0.84
CA ASN A 94 -15.54 -8.17 -2.11
C ASN A 94 -14.09 -8.64 -1.97
N SER A 95 -13.88 -9.96 -2.12
CA SER A 95 -12.58 -10.63 -1.95
C SER A 95 -11.47 -10.12 -2.88
N SER A 96 -11.81 -9.50 -4.00
CA SER A 96 -10.85 -9.02 -5.01
C SER A 96 -10.47 -7.54 -4.86
N LEU A 97 -11.17 -6.77 -4.01
CA LEU A 97 -10.97 -5.33 -3.94
C LEU A 97 -9.96 -4.91 -2.87
N LEU A 98 -9.14 -3.91 -3.21
CA LEU A 98 -8.23 -3.21 -2.31
C LEU A 98 -7.30 -4.19 -1.58
N PHE A 99 -7.21 -4.12 -0.25
CA PHE A 99 -6.35 -4.99 0.55
C PHE A 99 -7.05 -6.27 1.01
N THR A 100 -8.30 -6.51 0.59
CA THR A 100 -9.00 -7.76 0.89
C THR A 100 -8.23 -9.02 0.44
N PRO A 101 -7.54 -9.04 -0.72
CA PRO A 101 -6.72 -10.19 -1.11
C PRO A 101 -5.57 -10.52 -0.14
N LEU A 102 -5.12 -9.59 0.73
CA LEU A 102 -4.07 -9.85 1.72
C LEU A 102 -4.44 -10.96 2.70
N HIS A 103 -5.73 -11.28 2.85
CA HIS A 103 -6.18 -12.42 3.64
C HIS A 103 -5.69 -13.77 3.12
N HIS A 104 -5.22 -13.84 1.86
CA HIS A 104 -4.72 -15.06 1.23
C HIS A 104 -3.20 -15.08 1.06
N ILE A 105 -2.49 -14.02 1.49
CA ILE A 105 -1.04 -13.94 1.35
C ILE A 105 -0.35 -14.98 2.24
N LYS A 106 0.78 -15.51 1.78
CA LYS A 106 1.55 -16.53 2.52
C LYS A 106 2.93 -16.03 2.89
N TYR A 107 3.51 -16.64 3.92
CA TYR A 107 4.93 -16.49 4.23
C TYR A 107 5.76 -16.84 3.00
N GLY A 108 6.73 -15.98 2.66
CA GLY A 108 7.57 -16.16 1.48
C GLY A 108 7.01 -15.58 0.18
N ASP A 109 5.78 -15.06 0.14
CA ASP A 109 5.25 -14.40 -1.05
C ASP A 109 6.06 -13.15 -1.42
N SER A 110 6.22 -12.91 -2.72
CA SER A 110 6.94 -11.74 -3.23
C SER A 110 6.00 -10.55 -3.40
N ILE A 111 6.44 -9.39 -2.91
CA ILE A 111 5.73 -8.12 -3.00
C ILE A 111 6.61 -7.15 -3.79
N TYR A 112 6.03 -6.53 -4.83
CA TYR A 112 6.75 -5.64 -5.74
C TYR A 112 6.19 -4.22 -5.59
N LEU A 113 7.05 -3.28 -5.25
CA LEU A 113 6.72 -1.85 -5.26
C LEU A 113 7.51 -1.14 -6.36
N THR A 114 6.96 -0.08 -6.94
CA THR A 114 7.70 0.78 -7.88
C THR A 114 7.40 2.26 -7.65
N ASP A 115 8.41 3.11 -7.86
CA ASP A 115 8.32 4.58 -7.94
C ASP A 115 8.34 5.09 -9.39
N SER A 116 8.13 4.21 -10.37
CA SER A 116 8.33 4.38 -11.84
C SER A 116 9.77 4.49 -12.33
N VAL A 117 10.76 4.46 -11.44
CA VAL A 117 12.18 4.47 -11.80
C VAL A 117 12.83 3.14 -11.44
N ASN A 118 12.45 2.60 -10.28
CA ASN A 118 12.99 1.38 -9.71
C ASN A 118 11.88 0.43 -9.28
N ILE A 119 12.23 -0.83 -9.16
CA ILE A 119 11.44 -1.89 -8.53
C ILE A 119 12.09 -2.22 -7.20
N TYR A 120 11.27 -2.30 -6.15
CA TYR A 120 11.66 -2.68 -4.81
C TYR A 120 10.97 -4.00 -4.48
N ILE A 121 11.76 -5.03 -4.26
CA ILE A 121 11.27 -6.39 -4.04
C ILE A 121 11.36 -6.69 -2.57
N TYR A 122 10.23 -7.14 -2.01
CA TYR A 122 10.10 -7.58 -0.64
C TYR A 122 9.60 -9.02 -0.61
N LYS A 123 9.86 -9.71 0.50
CA LYS A 123 9.37 -11.07 0.75
C LYS A 123 8.66 -11.14 2.09
N THR A 124 7.44 -11.65 2.10
CA THR A 124 6.63 -11.78 3.32
C THR A 124 7.36 -12.59 4.37
N ASP A 125 7.49 -12.02 5.57
CA ASP A 125 8.22 -12.58 6.70
C ASP A 125 7.31 -12.78 7.92
N SER A 126 6.21 -12.03 8.05
CA SER A 126 5.27 -12.17 9.15
C SER A 126 3.84 -11.81 8.76
N ILE A 127 2.88 -12.54 9.35
CA ILE A 127 1.44 -12.34 9.19
C ILE A 127 0.83 -12.42 10.58
N LYS A 128 0.21 -11.33 11.05
CA LYS A 128 -0.33 -11.24 12.42
C LYS A 128 -1.67 -10.52 12.45
N ILE A 129 -2.54 -10.92 13.37
CA ILE A 129 -3.72 -10.15 13.74
C ILE A 129 -3.45 -9.42 15.05
N VAL A 130 -3.68 -8.10 15.07
CA VAL A 130 -3.41 -7.26 16.24
C VAL A 130 -4.61 -6.35 16.55
N SER A 131 -4.67 -5.84 17.78
CA SER A 131 -5.70 -4.87 18.14
C SER A 131 -5.51 -3.53 17.39
N PRO A 132 -6.60 -2.78 17.11
CA PRO A 132 -6.52 -1.55 16.28
C PRO A 132 -5.61 -0.44 16.80
N ASN A 133 -5.24 -0.45 18.08
CA ASN A 133 -4.43 0.59 18.73
C ASN A 133 -2.92 0.34 18.66
N ARG A 134 -2.45 -0.69 17.94
CA ARG A 134 -1.03 -1.06 17.84
C ARG A 134 -0.28 -0.21 16.80
N GLY A 135 -0.15 1.10 17.05
CA GLY A 135 0.63 2.02 16.19
C GLY A 135 2.13 1.73 16.11
N GLU A 136 2.63 0.84 16.95
CA GLU A 136 4.05 0.48 17.02
C GLU A 136 4.52 -0.36 15.82
N VAL A 137 3.59 -1.03 15.12
CA VAL A 137 3.92 -1.95 14.01
C VAL A 137 4.51 -1.23 12.79
N ILE A 138 4.30 0.08 12.67
CA ILE A 138 4.82 0.92 11.58
C ILE A 138 6.03 1.75 11.99
N ARG A 139 6.50 1.65 13.24
CA ARG A 139 7.71 2.35 13.68
C ARG A 139 8.91 1.83 12.90
N ASP A 140 9.83 2.73 12.63
CA ASP A 140 11.14 2.36 12.10
C ASP A 140 11.93 1.67 13.22
N ASP A 141 12.66 0.62 12.85
CA ASP A 141 13.69 0.03 13.69
C ASP A 141 15.07 0.35 13.07
N ASP A 142 16.12 0.30 13.88
CA ASP A 142 17.43 0.82 13.49
C ASP A 142 18.13 -0.03 12.41
N ASN A 143 17.59 -1.16 11.96
CA ASN A 143 18.35 -2.09 11.10
C ASN A 143 17.58 -2.87 10.03
N ASN A 144 16.27 -2.70 9.86
CA ASN A 144 15.53 -3.47 8.85
C ASN A 144 14.80 -2.58 7.84
N LYS A 145 15.16 -2.77 6.56
CA LYS A 145 14.37 -2.31 5.42
C LYS A 145 13.12 -3.18 5.33
N LEU A 146 12.00 -2.69 5.87
CA LEU A 146 10.73 -3.41 5.96
C LEU A 146 9.66 -2.77 5.09
N LEU A 147 8.69 -3.59 4.72
CA LEU A 147 7.38 -3.18 4.24
C LEU A 147 6.33 -3.69 5.22
N THR A 148 5.48 -2.80 5.72
CA THR A 148 4.34 -3.15 6.57
C THR A 148 3.04 -2.81 5.85
N LEU A 149 2.20 -3.82 5.61
CA LEU A 149 0.86 -3.66 5.05
C LEU A 149 -0.18 -3.81 6.16
N VAL A 150 -1.10 -2.85 6.25
CA VAL A 150 -2.12 -2.77 7.30
C VAL A 150 -3.50 -2.77 6.67
N THR A 151 -4.35 -3.71 7.08
CA THR A 151 -5.78 -3.72 6.74
C THR A 151 -6.62 -4.18 7.92
N CYS A 152 -7.94 -4.08 7.84
CA CYS A 152 -8.83 -4.68 8.84
C CYS A 152 -8.84 -6.21 8.71
N SER A 153 -8.90 -6.94 9.83
CA SER A 153 -9.02 -8.41 9.79
C SER A 153 -10.41 -8.91 9.38
N ASP A 154 -11.38 -8.01 9.37
CA ASP A 154 -12.78 -8.24 9.06
C ASP A 154 -13.41 -6.90 8.65
N VAL A 155 -14.57 -6.95 8.02
CA VAL A 155 -15.28 -5.76 7.55
C VAL A 155 -15.84 -4.89 8.69
N LYS A 156 -15.97 -5.44 9.90
CA LYS A 156 -16.37 -4.67 11.10
C LYS A 156 -15.21 -3.87 11.69
N GLY A 157 -13.98 -4.14 11.24
CA GLY A 157 -12.77 -3.48 11.72
C GLY A 157 -12.38 -3.84 13.15
N THR A 158 -12.73 -5.03 13.63
CA THR A 158 -12.48 -5.41 15.04
C THR A 158 -10.99 -5.51 15.37
N ASN A 159 -10.21 -6.08 14.46
CA ASN A 159 -8.75 -6.16 14.55
C ASN A 159 -8.10 -5.69 13.25
N ARG A 160 -6.77 -5.75 13.21
CA ARG A 160 -5.97 -5.41 12.03
C ARG A 160 -5.16 -6.62 11.61
N LEU A 161 -5.19 -6.93 10.32
CA LEU A 161 -4.26 -7.83 9.68
C LEU A 161 -3.00 -7.03 9.32
N ILE A 162 -1.87 -7.49 9.83
CA ILE A 162 -0.55 -6.89 9.64
C ILE A 162 0.33 -7.89 8.88
N ILE A 163 0.80 -7.48 7.72
CA ILE A 163 1.79 -8.21 6.93
C ILE A 163 3.11 -7.45 7.02
N GLN A 164 4.17 -8.11 7.45
CA GLN A 164 5.51 -7.55 7.39
C GLN A 164 6.34 -8.34 6.39
N ALA A 165 7.09 -7.63 5.55
CA ALA A 165 7.93 -8.20 4.51
C ALA A 165 9.32 -7.57 4.57
N LYS A 166 10.35 -8.39 4.35
CA LYS A 166 11.75 -7.97 4.34
C LYS A 166 12.17 -7.56 2.94
N PHE A 167 12.89 -6.44 2.85
CA PHE A 167 13.48 -5.99 1.60
C PHE A 167 14.52 -7.00 1.10
N ILE A 168 14.45 -7.33 -0.19
CA ILE A 168 15.35 -8.26 -0.86
C ILE A 168 16.33 -7.50 -1.73
N LYS A 169 15.83 -6.69 -2.67
CA LYS A 169 16.66 -5.91 -3.59
C LYS A 169 15.90 -4.75 -4.22
N LYS A 170 16.69 -3.83 -4.77
CA LYS A 170 16.27 -2.75 -5.66
C LYS A 170 16.84 -3.00 -7.03
N GLU A 171 16.02 -2.85 -8.06
CA GLU A 171 16.44 -2.95 -9.46
C GLU A 171 15.89 -1.78 -10.26
N LYS A 172 16.56 -1.44 -11.37
CA LYS A 172 16.05 -0.41 -12.28
C LYS A 172 14.83 -0.96 -13.02
N LEU A 173 13.78 -0.15 -13.14
CA LEU A 173 12.66 -0.47 -14.00
C LEU A 173 13.11 -0.44 -15.46
N SER A 174 12.76 -1.47 -16.22
CA SER A 174 13.16 -1.66 -17.61
C SER A 174 12.08 -2.42 -18.39
N GLN A 175 12.21 -2.48 -19.71
CA GLN A 175 11.28 -3.24 -20.54
C GLN A 175 11.24 -4.74 -20.19
N GLY A 176 12.34 -5.30 -19.66
CA GLY A 176 12.41 -6.72 -19.30
C GLY A 176 11.64 -7.09 -18.03
N ASN A 177 11.39 -6.14 -17.12
CA ASN A 177 10.72 -6.40 -15.84
C ASN A 177 9.41 -5.61 -15.64
N ILE A 178 9.04 -4.72 -16.57
CA ILE A 178 7.80 -3.93 -16.48
C ILE A 178 6.52 -4.77 -16.53
N GLY A 179 6.57 -5.99 -17.07
CA GLY A 179 5.44 -6.92 -17.12
C GLY A 179 4.88 -7.27 -15.73
N ILE A 180 5.67 -7.12 -14.67
CA ILE A 180 5.23 -7.32 -13.28
C ILE A 180 4.06 -6.38 -12.92
N PHE A 181 3.99 -5.19 -13.51
CA PHE A 181 3.06 -4.12 -13.13
C PHE A 181 1.87 -3.94 -14.09
N LYS A 182 1.58 -4.96 -14.91
CA LYS A 182 0.54 -4.94 -15.95
C LYS A 182 -0.64 -5.88 -15.67
N LEU A 183 -0.94 -6.16 -14.40
CA LEU A 183 -2.08 -7.02 -14.04
C LEU A 183 -3.43 -6.39 -14.46
#